data_AF-A0A9P4NDR0-F1
#
_entry.id   AF-A0A9P4NDR0-F1
#
_cell.length_a   1.000
_cell.length_b   1.000
_cell.length_c   1.000
_cell.angle_alpha   90.00
_cell.angle_beta   90.00
_cell.angle_gamma   90.00
#
_symmetry.space_group_name_H-M   'P 1'
#
loop_
_entity.id
_entity.type
_entity.pdbx_description
1 polymer ?
#
loop_
_entity_poly.entity_id
_entity_poly.type
_entity_poly.pdbx_seq_one_letter_code
_entity_poly.pdbx_strand_id
1 'polypeptide(L)' 'MRFTIASLLLSALMATATPIGSAANCADSRRVNPGDSCWSIASGAGLSIQDFYRINGGSGAFGGHGCPALQIGATVCLRG' A
#
# COMPACT_ATOMS: atom_id res chain seq x y z
N MET A 1 -36.28 -23.36 -21.98
CA MET A 1 -34.84 -23.60 -21.69
C MET A 1 -34.52 -22.90 -20.38
N ARG A 2 -34.16 -23.65 -19.34
CA ARG A 2 -33.81 -23.15 -18.00
C ARG A 2 -32.33 -22.77 -18.01
N PHE A 3 -32.00 -21.51 -17.81
CA PHE A 3 -30.62 -21.08 -17.53
C PHE A 3 -30.42 -21.09 -16.01
N THR A 4 -29.98 -22.23 -15.49
CA THR A 4 -29.43 -22.31 -14.13
C THR A 4 -28.01 -21.73 -14.14
N ILE A 5 -27.86 -20.48 -13.76
CA ILE A 5 -26.56 -19.92 -13.35
C ILE A 5 -26.61 -19.71 -11.84
N ALA A 6 -26.05 -20.71 -11.14
CA ALA A 6 -25.60 -20.58 -9.77
C ALA A 6 -24.39 -19.62 -9.78
N SER A 7 -24.65 -18.32 -9.79
CA SER A 7 -23.61 -17.30 -9.77
C SER A 7 -23.17 -17.06 -8.33
N LEU A 8 -22.19 -17.88 -7.98
CA LEU A 8 -21.20 -17.75 -6.92
C LEU A 8 -21.19 -16.37 -6.26
N LEU A 9 -21.48 -16.41 -4.95
CA LEU A 9 -21.22 -15.39 -3.96
C LEU A 9 -20.01 -14.54 -4.37
N LEU A 10 -20.29 -13.25 -4.56
CA LEU A 10 -19.34 -12.17 -4.85
C LEU A 10 -18.08 -12.43 -4.03
N SER A 11 -17.05 -12.99 -4.68
CA SER A 11 -15.76 -13.21 -4.06
C SER A 11 -15.31 -11.84 -3.64
N ALA A 12 -15.31 -11.58 -2.34
CA ALA A 12 -14.67 -10.41 -1.79
C ALA A 12 -13.21 -10.56 -2.18
N LEU A 13 -12.83 -9.97 -3.32
CA LEU A 13 -11.47 -9.60 -3.63
C LEU A 13 -11.15 -8.48 -2.65
N MET A 14 -11.09 -8.85 -1.37
CA MET A 14 -10.34 -8.08 -0.40
C MET A 14 -8.95 -8.13 -0.99
N ALA A 15 -8.57 -7.06 -1.70
CA ALA A 15 -7.17 -6.76 -1.90
C ALA A 15 -6.60 -6.82 -0.49
N THR A 16 -5.98 -7.96 -0.16
CA THR A 16 -5.16 -8.09 1.01
C THR A 16 -4.03 -7.15 0.69
N ALA A 17 -4.20 -5.87 1.04
CA ALA A 17 -3.12 -4.94 1.16
C ALA A 17 -2.24 -5.60 2.22
N THR A 18 -1.28 -6.39 1.74
CA THR A 18 -0.19 -6.85 2.58
C THR A 18 0.36 -5.56 3.18
N PRO A 19 0.42 -5.43 4.52
CA PRO A 19 0.96 -4.23 5.12
C PRO A 19 2.35 -4.03 4.52
N ILE A 20 2.47 -2.99 3.69
CA ILE A 20 3.69 -2.70 2.97
C ILE A 20 4.56 -2.02 4.01
N GLY A 21 5.56 -2.76 4.49
CA GLY A 21 6.34 -2.33 5.62
C GLY A 21 5.59 -2.50 6.94
N SER A 22 5.49 -3.74 7.42
CA SER A 22 5.67 -3.93 8.86
C SER A 22 7.16 -3.69 9.15
N ALA A 23 7.62 -2.44 9.07
CA ALA A 23 8.79 -2.08 9.88
C ALA A 23 8.37 -2.46 11.29
N ALA A 24 9.15 -3.32 11.96
CA ALA A 24 8.82 -3.84 13.28
C ALA A 24 8.52 -2.75 14.34
N ASN A 25 8.75 -1.48 14.00
CA ASN A 25 8.58 -0.29 14.84
C ASN A 25 7.79 0.83 14.15
N CYS A 26 6.86 0.55 13.23
CA CYS A 26 6.08 1.62 12.58
C CYS A 26 5.21 2.38 13.59
N ALA A 27 5.73 3.50 14.10
CA ALA A 27 5.11 4.32 15.13
C ALA A 27 4.02 5.24 14.57
N ASP A 28 4.10 5.56 13.27
CA ASP A 28 3.07 6.32 12.56
C ASP A 28 2.88 5.79 11.14
N SER A 29 1.62 5.68 10.72
CA SER A 29 1.22 5.10 9.44
C SER A 29 -0.06 5.74 8.92
N ARG A 30 -0.26 5.68 7.60
CA ARG A 30 -1.51 6.12 6.97
C ARG A 30 -1.90 5.27 5.77
N ARG A 31 -3.17 5.36 5.39
CA ARG A 31 -3.65 4.80 4.11
C ARG A 31 -3.31 5.73 2.94
N VAL A 32 -2.96 5.11 1.81
CA VAL A 32 -2.81 5.74 0.52
C VAL A 32 -4.19 6.06 -0.04
N ASN A 33 -4.41 7.33 -0.37
CA ASN A 33 -5.64 7.82 -0.98
C ASN A 33 -5.48 7.94 -2.50
N PRO A 34 -6.60 7.96 -3.26
CA PRO A 34 -6.55 8.31 -4.67
C PRO A 34 -5.84 9.65 -4.90
N GLY A 35 -4.88 9.67 -5.83
CA GLY A 35 -4.06 10.85 -6.14
C GLY A 35 -2.80 10.99 -5.30
N ASP A 36 -2.61 10.17 -4.26
CA ASP A 36 -1.33 10.12 -3.56
C ASP A 36 -0.23 9.55 -4.46
N SER A 37 0.94 10.17 -4.39
CA SER A 37 2.21 9.59 -4.81
C SER A 37 3.11 9.37 -3.59
N CYS A 38 4.11 8.52 -3.69
CA CYS A 38 5.09 8.40 -2.61
C CYS A 38 5.78 9.73 -2.31
N TRP A 39 6.02 10.57 -3.32
CA TRP A 39 6.70 11.84 -3.12
C TRP A 39 5.84 12.80 -2.30
N SER A 40 4.54 12.89 -2.60
CA SER A 40 3.60 13.69 -1.80
C SER A 40 3.44 13.16 -0.38
N ILE A 41 3.40 11.83 -0.20
CA ILE A 41 3.28 11.23 1.13
C ILE A 41 4.56 11.47 1.94
N ALA A 42 5.73 11.18 1.37
CA ALA A 42 7.02 11.37 2.02
C ALA A 42 7.25 12.84 2.38
N SER A 43 7.05 13.75 1.43
CA SER A 43 7.18 15.19 1.67
C SER A 43 6.19 15.70 2.73
N GLY A 44 4.95 15.24 2.70
CA GLY A 44 3.95 15.58 3.71
C GLY A 44 4.29 15.06 5.11
N ALA A 45 5.04 13.96 5.21
CA ALA A 45 5.58 13.41 6.44
C ALA A 45 6.96 13.97 6.83
N GLY A 46 7.52 14.92 6.05
CA GLY A 46 8.85 15.46 6.27
C GLY A 46 10.00 14.47 6.03
N LEU A 47 9.76 13.42 5.24
CA LEU A 47 10.76 12.40 4.90
C LEU A 47 11.38 12.65 3.53
N SER A 48 12.66 12.27 3.38
CA SER A 48 13.20 12.04 2.05
C SER A 48 12.54 10.81 1.41
N ILE A 49 12.52 10.76 0.08
CA ILE A 49 11.97 9.59 -0.62
C ILE A 49 12.78 8.32 -0.30
N GLN A 50 14.09 8.44 -0.05
CA GLN A 50 14.92 7.30 0.35
C GLN A 50 14.57 6.78 1.74
N ASP A 51 14.29 7.67 2.70
CA ASP A 51 13.88 7.27 4.05
C ASP A 51 12.49 6.62 4.02
N PHE A 52 11.57 7.19 3.24
CA PHE A 52 10.25 6.62 3.02
C PHE A 52 10.33 5.20 2.43
N TYR A 53 11.20 4.97 1.44
CA TYR A 53 11.45 3.61 0.95
C TYR A 53 12.00 2.71 2.06
N ARG A 54 13.05 3.15 2.76
CA ARG A 54 13.72 2.36 3.79
C ARG A 54 12.74 1.85 4.85
N ILE A 55 11.83 2.68 5.33
CA ILE A 55 10.83 2.28 6.34
C ILE A 55 9.69 1.43 5.78
N ASN A 56 9.51 1.37 4.45
CA ASN A 56 8.46 0.60 3.77
C ASN A 56 8.98 -0.64 3.00
N GLY A 57 10.19 -1.13 3.33
CA GLY A 57 10.78 -2.31 2.67
C GLY A 57 11.88 -2.01 1.63
N GLY A 58 12.46 -0.81 1.69
CA GLY A 58 13.55 -0.35 0.84
C GLY A 58 13.15 -0.24 -0.63
N SER A 59 14.11 -0.46 -1.53
CA SER A 59 13.89 -0.48 -2.98
C SER A 59 12.89 -1.56 -3.43
N GLY A 60 12.65 -2.57 -2.58
CA GLY A 60 11.67 -3.63 -2.79
C GLY A 60 10.26 -3.32 -2.29
N ALA A 61 10.02 -2.10 -1.76
CA ALA A 61 8.70 -1.67 -1.34
C ALA A 61 7.68 -1.79 -2.49
N PHE A 62 6.40 -1.96 -2.12
CA PHE A 62 5.28 -2.00 -3.08
C PHE A 62 5.40 -3.13 -4.12
N GLY A 63 5.70 -4.35 -3.65
CA GLY A 63 5.78 -5.54 -4.50
C GLY A 63 7.05 -5.61 -5.35
N GLY A 64 8.15 -4.98 -4.93
CA GLY A 64 9.42 -5.01 -5.64
C GLY A 64 9.54 -3.98 -6.77
N HIS A 65 8.50 -3.20 -7.02
CA HIS A 65 8.44 -2.26 -8.13
C HIS A 65 8.64 -0.80 -7.70
N GLY A 66 8.82 -0.55 -6.39
CA GLY A 66 8.96 0.81 -5.85
C GLY A 66 7.69 1.64 -6.04
N CYS A 67 7.83 2.97 -6.03
CA CYS A 67 6.68 3.87 -6.02
C CYS A 67 5.71 3.83 -7.21
N PRO A 68 6.12 3.44 -8.44
CA PRO A 68 5.15 3.23 -9.52
C PRO A 68 4.06 2.21 -9.18
N ALA A 69 4.30 1.30 -8.23
CA ALA A 69 3.32 0.31 -7.78
C ALA A 69 2.64 0.67 -6.45
N LEU A 70 2.67 1.94 -6.03
CA LEU A 70 1.96 2.38 -4.83
C LEU A 70 0.45 2.10 -4.99
N GLN A 71 -0.07 1.23 -4.13
CA GLN A 71 -1.46 0.78 -4.23
C GLN A 71 -2.39 1.68 -3.42
N ILE A 72 -3.48 2.13 -4.04
CA ILE A 72 -4.55 2.84 -3.34
C ILE A 72 -5.14 1.92 -2.26
N GLY A 73 -5.33 2.49 -1.07
CA GLY A 73 -5.83 1.76 0.10
C GLY A 73 -4.76 0.98 0.85
N ALA A 74 -3.53 0.84 0.33
CA ALA A 74 -2.43 0.27 1.10
C ALA A 74 -2.08 1.17 2.30
N THR A 75 -1.60 0.56 3.38
CA THR A 75 -1.05 1.29 4.52
C THR A 75 0.46 1.41 4.33
N VAL A 76 0.97 2.63 4.53
CA VAL A 76 2.39 2.96 4.49
C VAL A 76 2.83 3.55 5.81
N CYS A 77 4.07 3.25 6.19
CA CYS A 77 4.73 3.82 7.36
C CYS A 77 5.29 5.20 7.05
N LEU A 78 5.09 6.12 7.99
CA LEU A 78 5.60 7.48 7.97
C LEU A 78 6.67 7.70 9.03
N ARG A 79 6.72 6.86 10.07
CA ARG A 79 7.74 6.95 11.12
C ARG A 79 7.99 5.61 11.79
N GLY A 80 9.27 5.35 12.09
CA GLY A 80 9.74 4.21 12.87
C GLY A 80 10.00 4.54 14.34
#